data_AF-A0AA38G6V8-F1
#
_entry.id   AF-A0AA38G6V8-F1
#
_cell.length_a   1.000
_cell.length_b   1.000
_cell.length_c   1.000
_cell.angle_alpha   90.00
_cell.angle_beta   90.00
_cell.angle_gamma   90.00
#
_symmetry.space_group_name_H-M   'P 1'
#
loop_
_entity.id
_entity.type
_entity.pdbx_description
1 polymer ?
#
loop_
_entity_poly.entity_id
_entity_poly.type
_entity_poly.pdbx_seq_one_letter_code
_entity_poly.pdbx_strand_id
1 'polypeptide(L)'
;MNSDLTVAAGNVVPDSDSDDELCSSKERVMRKSFVHEWKILEDLVNTTVRNGGAVELPAVKNAQSIMDKYQEQGQLLEPHLESIVSPLMNIIRAKTIELGFETDDIMELIKPLCIIIYTLVTVCGYKTIIKFFPHQVSDLELAVSLLEKCHGITMVSSSLRQESTGEMETKCTTLLWLSILVLIPFDMSSVDTALAGAENCSGKDAPPPLVERIMAVCKDYLSSPGPMRKMAGVLLSRLLTRPDMKSALNSFTTWTQEALLTSKDGMTDIFLVPGIAEAMAAIFK
;
A
#
# COMPACT_ATOMS: atom_id res chain seq x y z
N MET A 1 6.43 1.45 80.80
CA MET A 1 7.81 1.25 80.34
C MET A 1 7.81 1.50 78.84
N ASN A 2 8.15 2.72 78.44
CA ASN A 2 8.42 3.09 77.06
C ASN A 2 9.93 2.93 76.82
N SER A 3 10.29 2.31 75.70
CA SER A 3 11.52 2.64 74.97
C SER A 3 11.49 1.95 73.60
N ASP A 4 11.64 2.77 72.56
CA ASP A 4 11.73 2.50 71.14
C ASP A 4 12.74 1.43 70.72
N LEU A 5 12.46 0.77 69.59
CA LEU A 5 13.50 0.35 68.64
C LEU A 5 12.94 0.33 67.22
N THR A 6 13.51 1.24 66.45
CA THR A 6 13.25 1.64 65.06
C THR A 6 13.70 0.54 64.09
N VAL A 7 12.87 0.18 63.11
CA VAL A 7 13.32 -0.54 61.91
C VAL A 7 12.99 0.32 60.70
N ALA A 8 14.04 0.73 60.01
CA ALA A 8 14.03 1.63 58.87
C ALA A 8 13.26 1.01 57.69
N ALA A 9 12.27 1.75 57.17
CA ALA A 9 11.70 1.50 55.87
C ALA A 9 12.72 1.95 54.80
N GLY A 10 13.36 0.98 54.15
CA GLY A 10 14.16 1.20 52.95
C GLY A 10 13.23 1.62 51.81
N ASN A 11 13.23 2.91 51.48
CA ASN A 11 12.63 3.43 50.25
C ASN A 11 13.55 3.00 49.09
N VAL A 12 13.25 1.87 48.45
CA VAL A 12 13.85 1.54 47.15
C VAL A 12 13.12 2.38 46.11
N VAL A 13 13.72 3.52 45.78
CA VAL A 13 13.37 4.28 44.57
C VAL A 13 13.74 3.38 43.38
N PRO A 14 12.82 3.07 42.45
CA PRO A 14 13.19 2.33 41.25
C PRO A 14 14.12 3.22 40.41
N ASP A 15 15.29 2.70 40.05
CA ASP A 15 16.30 3.32 39.17
C ASP A 15 15.68 3.64 37.80
N SER A 16 15.11 4.84 37.63
CA SER A 16 14.62 5.33 36.33
C SER A 16 15.75 5.83 35.42
N ASP A 17 16.91 6.18 35.99
CA ASP A 17 18.00 6.81 35.24
C ASP A 17 18.81 5.81 34.41
N SER A 18 18.85 4.52 34.79
CA SER A 18 19.65 3.50 34.10
C SER A 18 19.03 3.02 32.78
N ASP A 19 17.70 2.95 32.72
CA ASP A 19 16.96 2.55 31.51
C ASP A 19 16.99 3.66 30.44
N ASP A 20 16.89 4.93 30.85
CA ASP A 20 16.96 6.08 29.95
C ASP A 20 18.36 6.25 29.33
N GLU A 21 19.43 6.01 30.10
CA GLU A 21 20.80 6.10 29.62
C GLU A 21 21.15 4.96 28.63
N LEU A 22 20.63 3.75 28.88
CA LEU A 22 20.75 2.61 27.96
C LEU A 22 19.95 2.82 26.67
N CYS A 23 18.74 3.39 26.76
CA CYS A 23 17.91 3.71 25.62
C CYS A 23 18.60 4.73 24.70
N SER A 24 19.11 5.82 25.27
CA SER A 24 19.85 6.85 24.53
C SER A 24 21.13 6.32 23.88
N SER A 25 21.79 5.35 24.51
CA SER A 25 22.99 4.69 23.98
C SER A 25 22.67 3.80 22.77
N LYS A 26 21.59 3.02 22.84
CA LYS A 26 21.10 2.19 21.72
C LYS A 26 20.69 3.05 20.52
N GLU A 27 19.99 4.16 20.76
CA GLU A 27 19.61 5.10 19.69
C GLU A 27 20.82 5.71 18.97
N ARG A 28 21.88 6.08 19.72
CA ARG A 28 23.12 6.61 19.13
C ARG A 28 23.85 5.58 18.28
N VAL A 29 23.85 4.31 18.69
CA VAL A 29 24.47 3.22 17.91
C VAL A 29 23.66 2.95 16.64
N MET A 30 22.33 2.91 16.73
CA MET A 30 21.43 2.76 15.58
C MET A 30 21.64 3.86 14.53
N ARG A 31 21.70 5.13 14.95
CA ARG A 31 21.96 6.25 14.01
C ARG A 31 23.31 6.16 13.29
N LYS A 32 24.34 5.60 13.94
CA LYS A 32 25.65 5.38 13.29
C LYS A 32 25.62 4.24 12.28
N SER A 33 24.88 3.17 12.59
CA SER A 33 24.64 2.05 11.66
C SER A 33 23.84 2.52 10.45
N PHE A 34 22.83 3.36 10.68
CA PHE A 34 21.94 3.90 9.65
C PHE A 34 22.70 4.58 8.52
N VAL A 35 23.73 5.39 8.81
CA VAL A 35 24.51 6.07 7.75
C VAL A 35 25.16 5.09 6.77
N HIS A 36 25.63 3.94 7.27
CA HIS A 36 26.25 2.92 6.43
C HIS A 36 25.21 2.10 5.66
N GLU A 37 24.15 1.70 6.35
CA GLU A 37 23.05 0.95 5.77
C GLU A 37 22.26 1.76 4.74
N TRP A 38 22.12 3.06 4.97
CA TRP A 38 21.55 4.02 4.02
C TRP A 38 22.33 4.02 2.71
N LYS A 39 23.68 4.06 2.76
CA LYS A 39 24.51 4.00 1.56
C LYS A 39 24.30 2.72 0.76
N ILE A 40 24.02 1.60 1.43
CA ILE A 40 23.71 0.32 0.77
C ILE A 40 22.36 0.42 0.04
N LEU A 41 21.34 1.00 0.69
CA LEU A 41 20.03 1.23 0.07
C LEU A 41 20.13 2.18 -1.12
N GLU A 42 20.90 3.27 -0.98
CA GLU A 42 21.13 4.25 -2.04
C GLU A 42 21.87 3.62 -3.23
N ASP A 43 22.92 2.84 -3.00
CA ASP A 43 23.66 2.13 -4.06
C ASP A 43 22.79 1.09 -4.77
N LEU A 44 21.92 0.39 -4.02
CA LEU A 44 20.93 -0.52 -4.59
C LEU A 44 19.99 0.23 -5.54
N VAL A 45 19.38 1.34 -5.10
CA VAL A 45 18.47 2.12 -5.95
C VAL A 45 19.19 2.66 -7.17
N ASN A 46 20.39 3.21 -7.02
CA ASN A 46 21.19 3.71 -8.13
C ASN A 46 21.53 2.60 -9.14
N THR A 47 21.85 1.40 -8.66
CA THR A 47 22.11 0.23 -9.51
C THR A 47 20.84 -0.23 -10.22
N THR A 48 19.70 -0.27 -9.53
CA THR A 48 18.39 -0.61 -10.12
C THR A 48 18.01 0.39 -11.21
N VAL A 49 18.21 1.69 -10.98
CA VAL A 49 17.95 2.75 -11.97
C VAL A 49 18.85 2.57 -13.19
N ARG A 50 20.16 2.36 -12.99
CA ARG A 50 21.12 2.12 -14.08
C ARG A 50 20.77 0.88 -14.91
N ASN A 51 20.26 -0.16 -14.26
CA ASN A 51 19.87 -1.41 -14.91
C ASN A 51 18.43 -1.39 -15.45
N GLY A 52 17.75 -0.24 -15.44
CA GLY A 52 16.39 -0.11 -15.97
C GLY A 52 15.34 -0.92 -15.21
N GLY A 53 15.52 -1.15 -13.91
CA GLY A 53 14.58 -1.88 -13.06
C GLY A 53 14.97 -3.32 -12.74
N ALA A 54 15.99 -3.87 -13.40
CA ALA A 54 16.48 -5.21 -13.06
C ALA A 54 17.21 -5.16 -11.70
N VAL A 55 16.68 -5.92 -10.74
CA VAL A 55 17.25 -6.05 -9.39
C VAL A 55 17.24 -7.51 -8.97
N GLU A 56 18.32 -7.96 -8.33
CA GLU A 56 18.44 -9.33 -7.87
C GLU A 56 17.68 -9.55 -6.57
N LEU A 57 16.98 -10.68 -6.44
CA LEU A 57 16.20 -11.01 -5.26
C LEU A 57 17.00 -11.01 -3.93
N PRO A 58 18.28 -11.45 -3.87
CA PRO A 58 19.08 -11.34 -2.64
C PRO A 58 19.31 -9.88 -2.21
N ALA A 59 19.49 -8.97 -3.17
CA ALA A 59 19.68 -7.55 -2.88
C ALA A 59 18.40 -6.92 -2.33
N VAL A 60 17.23 -7.30 -2.87
CA VAL A 60 15.92 -6.92 -2.34
C VAL A 60 15.76 -7.40 -0.91
N LYS A 61 16.03 -8.69 -0.63
CA LYS A 61 15.93 -9.26 0.73
C LYS A 61 16.86 -8.57 1.72
N ASN A 62 18.07 -8.21 1.29
CA ASN A 62 18.99 -7.45 2.12
C ASN A 62 18.43 -6.05 2.44
N ALA A 63 17.88 -5.35 1.44
CA ALA A 63 17.24 -4.06 1.65
C ALA A 63 16.05 -4.15 2.60
N GLN A 64 15.21 -5.18 2.47
CA GLN A 64 14.12 -5.43 3.42
C GLN A 64 14.63 -5.62 4.84
N SER A 65 15.64 -6.48 5.03
CA SER A 65 16.23 -6.73 6.35
C SER A 65 16.84 -5.46 6.96
N ILE A 66 17.40 -4.57 6.15
CA ILE A 66 17.87 -3.26 6.61
C ILE A 66 16.69 -2.39 7.05
N MET A 67 15.68 -2.23 6.20
CA MET A 67 14.52 -1.37 6.49
C MET A 67 13.71 -1.85 7.70
N ASP A 68 13.57 -3.16 7.88
CA ASP A 68 12.84 -3.76 8.99
C ASP A 68 13.46 -3.45 10.36
N LYS A 69 14.77 -3.19 10.43
CA LYS A 69 15.43 -2.75 11.68
C LYS A 69 14.90 -1.40 12.18
N TYR A 70 14.31 -0.60 11.28
CA TYR A 70 13.86 0.75 11.55
C TYR A 70 12.34 0.86 11.70
N GLN A 71 11.60 -0.25 11.86
CA GLN A 71 10.14 -0.22 12.07
C GLN A 71 9.72 0.71 13.24
N GLU A 72 10.45 0.67 14.35
CA GLU A 72 10.19 1.54 15.53
C GLU A 72 10.73 2.98 15.36
N GLN A 73 11.55 3.23 14.33
CA GLN A 73 12.24 4.52 14.11
C GLN A 73 12.14 4.97 12.64
N GLY A 74 10.96 4.83 12.02
CA GLY A 74 10.73 5.18 10.62
C GLY A 74 11.14 6.61 10.23
N GLN A 75 11.10 7.54 11.19
CA GLN A 75 11.57 8.93 11.04
C GLN A 75 13.03 9.07 10.57
N LEU A 76 13.86 8.03 10.74
CA LEU A 76 15.23 8.01 10.21
C LEU A 76 15.25 7.85 8.69
N LEU A 77 14.31 7.10 8.12
CA LEU A 77 14.19 6.88 6.69
C LEU A 77 13.45 8.03 5.99
N GLU A 78 12.57 8.74 6.70
CA GLU A 78 11.72 9.80 6.13
C GLU A 78 12.46 10.85 5.28
N PRO A 79 13.60 11.42 5.71
CA PRO A 79 14.34 12.41 4.93
C PRO A 79 14.83 11.91 3.57
N HIS A 80 14.87 10.58 3.39
CA HIS A 80 15.44 9.96 2.21
C HIS A 80 14.41 9.24 1.32
N LEU A 81 13.14 9.21 1.73
CA LEU A 81 12.09 8.46 1.01
C LEU A 81 11.93 8.89 -0.44
N GLU A 82 12.04 10.19 -0.74
CA GLU A 82 11.94 10.70 -2.12
C GLU A 82 13.00 10.08 -3.02
N SER A 83 14.25 10.00 -2.53
CA SER A 83 15.39 9.45 -3.29
C SER A 83 15.27 7.95 -3.59
N ILE A 84 14.41 7.22 -2.88
CA ILE A 84 14.14 5.80 -3.15
C ILE A 84 12.83 5.65 -3.94
N VAL A 85 11.73 6.17 -3.39
CA VAL A 85 10.38 5.85 -3.88
C VAL A 85 10.15 6.44 -5.27
N SER A 86 10.57 7.69 -5.51
CA SER A 86 10.31 8.34 -6.80
C SER A 86 11.04 7.66 -7.96
N PRO A 87 12.35 7.34 -7.89
CA PRO A 87 13.01 6.58 -8.95
C PRO A 87 12.38 5.21 -9.19
N LEU A 88 12.04 4.45 -8.14
CA LEU A 88 11.44 3.12 -8.29
C LEU A 88 10.06 3.18 -8.93
N MET A 89 9.20 4.12 -8.51
CA MET A 89 7.88 4.29 -9.12
C MET A 89 7.97 4.79 -10.58
N ASN A 90 8.95 5.63 -10.90
CA ASN A 90 9.19 6.06 -12.28
C ASN A 90 9.58 4.88 -13.19
N ILE A 91 10.38 3.94 -12.68
CA ILE A 91 10.69 2.70 -13.40
C ILE A 91 9.44 1.85 -13.57
N ILE A 92 8.64 1.63 -12.52
CA ILE A 92 7.38 0.88 -12.61
C ILE A 92 6.48 1.49 -13.69
N ARG A 93 6.29 2.81 -13.66
CA ARG A 93 5.51 3.55 -14.65
C ARG A 93 6.06 3.37 -16.07
N ALA A 94 7.35 3.63 -16.28
CA ALA A 94 7.98 3.53 -17.60
C ALA A 94 7.88 2.11 -18.17
N LYS A 95 8.15 1.10 -17.34
CA LYS A 95 8.11 -0.30 -17.75
C LYS A 95 6.71 -0.82 -17.99
N THR A 96 5.71 -0.29 -17.28
CA THR A 96 4.31 -0.58 -17.56
C THR A 96 3.89 -0.07 -18.94
N ILE A 97 4.39 1.09 -19.35
CA ILE A 97 4.14 1.64 -20.68
C ILE A 97 4.90 0.85 -21.76
N GLU A 98 6.17 0.51 -21.52
CA GLU A 98 7.04 -0.16 -22.51
C GLU A 98 6.67 -1.62 -22.78
N LEU A 99 6.44 -2.41 -21.73
CA LEU A 99 6.20 -3.86 -21.83
C LEU A 99 4.72 -4.20 -22.04
N GLY A 100 3.83 -3.27 -21.70
CA GLY A 100 2.39 -3.50 -21.78
C GLY A 100 1.90 -4.64 -20.88
N PHE A 101 0.75 -5.21 -21.24
CA PHE A 101 0.05 -6.19 -20.41
C PHE A 101 -0.03 -7.61 -21.01
N GLU A 102 0.56 -7.84 -22.19
CA GLU A 102 0.46 -9.11 -22.92
C GLU A 102 1.27 -10.27 -22.29
N THR A 103 2.47 -9.99 -21.76
CA THR A 103 3.37 -11.02 -21.19
C THR A 103 3.61 -10.81 -19.71
N ASP A 104 3.92 -11.86 -18.95
CA ASP A 104 4.19 -11.75 -17.51
C ASP A 104 5.56 -11.12 -17.18
N ASP A 105 6.37 -10.79 -18.19
CA ASP A 105 7.70 -10.18 -18.06
C ASP A 105 7.67 -8.88 -17.23
N ILE A 106 6.63 -8.06 -17.40
CA ILE A 106 6.41 -6.86 -16.59
C ILE A 106 6.29 -7.19 -15.11
N MET A 107 5.60 -8.29 -14.76
CA MET A 107 5.39 -8.67 -13.36
C MET A 107 6.70 -9.10 -12.72
N GLU A 108 7.50 -9.90 -13.42
CA GLU A 108 8.82 -10.32 -12.93
C GLU A 108 9.74 -9.14 -12.64
N LEU A 109 9.63 -8.07 -13.43
CA LEU A 109 10.41 -6.85 -13.23
C LEU A 109 9.89 -5.99 -12.06
N ILE A 110 8.57 -5.74 -11.98
CA ILE A 110 8.03 -4.79 -10.99
C ILE A 110 7.89 -5.40 -9.60
N LYS A 111 7.68 -6.73 -9.48
CA LYS A 111 7.49 -7.43 -8.21
C LYS A 111 8.62 -7.11 -7.21
N PRO A 112 9.91 -7.25 -7.55
CA PRO A 112 11.03 -6.83 -6.72
C PRO A 112 10.99 -5.36 -6.26
N LEU A 113 10.56 -4.44 -7.14
CA LEU A 113 10.52 -3.00 -6.83
C LEU A 113 9.38 -2.70 -5.85
N CYS A 114 8.22 -3.31 -6.09
CA CYS A 114 7.06 -3.20 -5.22
C CYS A 114 7.34 -3.78 -3.84
N ILE A 115 8.17 -4.82 -3.71
CA ILE A 115 8.63 -5.34 -2.42
C ILE A 115 9.37 -4.26 -1.61
N ILE A 116 10.31 -3.56 -2.24
CA ILE A 116 11.06 -2.47 -1.59
C ILE A 116 10.11 -1.35 -1.16
N ILE A 117 9.25 -0.89 -2.08
CA ILE A 117 8.30 0.19 -1.82
C ILE A 117 7.33 -0.20 -0.69
N TYR A 118 6.77 -1.41 -0.73
CA TYR A 118 5.82 -1.85 0.29
C TYR A 118 6.48 -2.02 1.66
N THR A 119 7.75 -2.42 1.71
CA THR A 119 8.50 -2.45 2.98
C THR A 119 8.69 -1.05 3.56
N LEU A 120 8.91 -0.02 2.72
CA LEU A 120 8.89 1.37 3.20
C LEU A 120 7.50 1.80 3.67
N VAL A 121 6.43 1.31 3.03
CA VAL A 121 5.05 1.55 3.47
C VAL A 121 4.77 0.98 4.86
N THR A 122 5.30 -0.20 5.19
CA THR A 122 5.12 -0.81 6.52
C THR A 122 5.92 -0.08 7.59
N VAL A 123 7.12 0.42 7.26
CA VAL A 123 8.01 1.13 8.20
C VAL A 123 7.60 2.58 8.43
N CYS A 124 7.36 3.35 7.37
CA CYS A 124 7.12 4.80 7.45
C CYS A 124 5.62 5.17 7.37
N GLY A 125 4.76 4.19 7.09
CA GLY A 125 3.34 4.40 6.87
C GLY A 125 3.01 4.89 5.46
N TYR A 126 1.91 4.36 4.91
CA TYR A 126 1.50 4.62 3.53
C TYR A 126 1.30 6.10 3.21
N LYS A 127 0.80 6.91 4.16
CA LYS A 127 0.51 8.34 3.95
C LYS A 127 1.77 9.16 3.63
N THR A 128 2.92 8.76 4.16
CA THR A 128 4.20 9.42 3.90
C THR A 128 4.73 9.00 2.52
N ILE A 129 4.63 7.71 2.20
CA ILE A 129 5.16 7.13 0.97
C ILE A 129 4.41 7.58 -0.28
N ILE A 130 3.07 7.61 -0.26
CA ILE A 130 2.26 7.95 -1.45
C ILE A 130 2.54 9.36 -2.00
N LYS A 131 3.10 10.27 -1.19
CA LYS A 131 3.47 11.63 -1.61
C LYS A 131 4.53 11.63 -2.72
N PHE A 132 5.31 10.56 -2.81
CA PHE A 132 6.42 10.42 -3.77
C PHE A 132 6.05 9.63 -5.02
N PHE A 133 4.78 9.21 -5.15
CA PHE A 133 4.30 8.47 -6.32
C PHE A 133 4.08 9.41 -7.52
N PRO A 134 3.98 8.91 -8.76
CA PRO A 134 3.60 9.72 -9.91
C PRO A 134 2.14 10.19 -9.80
N HIS A 135 1.89 11.47 -10.06
CA HIS A 135 0.58 12.13 -9.91
C HIS A 135 0.02 12.66 -11.24
N GLN A 136 0.28 11.98 -12.36
CA GLN A 136 -0.23 12.42 -13.65
C GLN A 136 -1.57 11.76 -13.94
N VAL A 137 -2.54 12.53 -14.44
CA VAL A 137 -3.88 12.02 -14.82
C VAL A 137 -3.78 10.91 -15.86
N SER A 138 -2.81 11.02 -16.78
CA SER A 138 -2.51 10.01 -17.80
C SER A 138 -2.15 8.65 -17.23
N ASP A 139 -1.73 8.59 -15.96
CA ASP A 139 -1.30 7.35 -15.32
C ASP A 139 -2.48 6.57 -14.71
N LEU A 140 -3.70 7.15 -14.66
CA LEU A 140 -4.85 6.49 -14.04
C LEU A 140 -5.22 5.20 -14.76
N GLU A 141 -5.48 5.25 -16.06
CA GLU A 141 -5.86 4.07 -16.83
C GLU A 141 -4.74 3.02 -16.82
N LEU A 142 -3.48 3.47 -16.92
CA LEU A 142 -2.29 2.61 -16.79
C LEU A 142 -2.28 1.86 -15.45
N ALA A 143 -2.53 2.55 -14.34
CA ALA A 143 -2.57 1.96 -13.01
C ALA A 143 -3.77 1.01 -12.81
N VAL A 144 -4.92 1.29 -13.44
CA VAL A 144 -6.08 0.38 -13.43
C VAL A 144 -5.76 -0.90 -14.19
N SER A 145 -5.23 -0.81 -15.41
CA SER A 145 -4.84 -2.00 -16.19
C SER A 145 -3.78 -2.84 -15.47
N LEU A 146 -2.83 -2.18 -14.78
CA LEU A 146 -1.87 -2.87 -13.93
C LEU A 146 -2.54 -3.61 -12.77
N LEU A 147 -3.51 -2.97 -12.10
CA LEU A 147 -4.27 -3.59 -11.03
C LEU A 147 -5.06 -4.82 -11.52
N GLU A 148 -5.73 -4.70 -12.66
CA GLU A 148 -6.50 -5.79 -13.28
C GLU A 148 -5.60 -6.98 -13.63
N LYS A 149 -4.42 -6.73 -14.20
CA LYS A 149 -3.43 -7.78 -14.46
C LYS A 149 -3.00 -8.49 -13.17
N CYS A 150 -2.66 -7.74 -12.13
CA CYS A 150 -2.29 -8.31 -10.83
C CYS A 150 -3.44 -9.11 -10.19
N HIS A 151 -4.68 -8.67 -10.40
CA HIS A 151 -5.87 -9.38 -9.93
C HIS A 151 -6.07 -10.69 -10.70
N GLY A 152 -5.99 -10.69 -12.03
CA GLY A 152 -6.14 -11.87 -12.89
C GLY A 152 -5.13 -12.98 -12.58
N ILE A 153 -3.86 -12.64 -12.34
CA ILE A 153 -2.82 -13.62 -11.95
C ILE A 153 -3.20 -14.37 -10.66
N THR A 154 -3.87 -13.69 -9.72
CA THR A 154 -4.27 -14.29 -8.44
C THR A 154 -5.30 -15.40 -8.60
N MET A 155 -6.24 -15.22 -9.54
CA MET A 155 -7.26 -16.21 -9.85
C MET A 155 -6.62 -17.50 -10.39
N VAL A 156 -5.53 -17.37 -11.15
CA VAL A 156 -4.83 -18.49 -11.80
C VAL A 156 -3.81 -19.18 -10.85
N SER A 157 -3.11 -18.42 -10.02
CA SER A 157 -1.98 -18.90 -9.20
C SER A 157 -2.34 -19.33 -7.77
N SER A 158 -3.63 -19.38 -7.42
CA SER A 158 -4.15 -19.72 -6.07
C SER A 158 -3.76 -21.11 -5.53
N SER A 159 -2.94 -21.89 -6.24
CA SER A 159 -2.52 -23.25 -5.87
C SER A 159 -1.20 -23.35 -5.10
N LEU A 160 -0.36 -22.31 -4.98
CA LEU A 160 0.96 -22.46 -4.34
C LEU A 160 1.19 -21.41 -3.24
N ARG A 161 1.12 -21.88 -1.99
CA ARG A 161 1.48 -21.16 -0.75
C ARG A 161 3.00 -20.99 -0.65
N GLN A 162 3.63 -20.24 -1.56
CA GLN A 162 5.04 -19.89 -1.47
C GLN A 162 5.19 -18.45 -0.99
N GLU A 163 6.02 -18.25 0.02
CA GLU A 163 6.39 -16.96 0.61
C GLU A 163 6.69 -15.88 -0.46
N SER A 164 6.08 -14.70 -0.30
CA SER A 164 6.52 -13.40 -0.82
C SER A 164 7.08 -13.40 -2.26
N THR A 165 6.25 -13.80 -3.23
CA THR A 165 6.53 -13.65 -4.67
C THR A 165 6.43 -12.19 -5.16
N GLY A 166 6.25 -11.21 -4.27
CA GLY A 166 6.04 -9.79 -4.61
C GLY A 166 4.62 -9.46 -5.10
N GLU A 167 3.73 -10.44 -5.20
CA GLU A 167 2.37 -10.25 -5.74
C GLU A 167 1.51 -9.38 -4.84
N MET A 168 1.56 -9.62 -3.53
CA MET A 168 0.79 -8.88 -2.55
C MET A 168 1.29 -7.44 -2.44
N GLU A 169 2.61 -7.26 -2.44
CA GLU A 169 3.30 -5.98 -2.42
C GLU A 169 2.98 -5.16 -3.67
N THR A 170 2.93 -5.81 -4.84
CA THR A 170 2.53 -5.18 -6.10
C THR A 170 1.09 -4.69 -6.04
N LYS A 171 0.13 -5.54 -5.61
CA LYS A 171 -1.28 -5.14 -5.45
C LYS A 171 -1.43 -3.97 -4.49
N CYS A 172 -0.77 -4.02 -3.33
CA CYS A 172 -0.85 -2.95 -2.34
C CYS A 172 -0.25 -1.65 -2.88
N THR A 173 0.88 -1.72 -3.59
CA THR A 173 1.53 -0.57 -4.22
C THR A 173 0.64 0.05 -5.29
N THR A 174 0.03 -0.77 -6.17
CA THR A 174 -0.89 -0.29 -7.20
C THR A 174 -2.18 0.30 -6.62
N LEU A 175 -2.77 -0.31 -5.59
CA LEU A 175 -3.93 0.25 -4.88
C LEU A 175 -3.61 1.61 -4.26
N LEU A 176 -2.43 1.74 -3.65
CA LEU A 176 -1.96 3.00 -3.08
C LEU A 176 -1.71 4.06 -4.16
N TRP A 177 -1.18 3.65 -5.32
CA TRP A 177 -0.99 4.56 -6.45
C TRP A 177 -2.31 5.07 -7.00
N LEU A 178 -3.28 4.18 -7.24
CA LEU A 178 -4.63 4.59 -7.59
C LEU A 178 -5.25 5.50 -6.53
N SER A 179 -5.00 5.24 -5.25
CA SER A 179 -5.58 6.04 -4.17
C SER A 179 -5.12 7.51 -4.19
N ILE A 180 -3.98 7.83 -4.80
CA ILE A 180 -3.52 9.21 -4.96
C ILE A 180 -3.95 9.80 -6.30
N LEU A 181 -4.01 8.98 -7.36
CA LEU A 181 -4.49 9.41 -8.68
C LEU A 181 -5.96 9.83 -8.67
N VAL A 182 -6.82 9.11 -7.94
CA VAL A 182 -8.26 9.46 -7.85
C VAL A 182 -8.53 10.79 -7.12
N LEU A 183 -7.54 11.35 -6.40
CA LEU A 183 -7.68 12.65 -5.73
C LEU A 183 -7.41 13.85 -6.64
N ILE A 184 -6.85 13.64 -7.84
CA ILE A 184 -6.55 14.74 -8.75
C ILE A 184 -7.88 15.33 -9.26
N PRO A 185 -8.06 16.67 -9.30
CA PRO A 185 -9.29 17.30 -9.74
C PRO A 185 -9.42 17.29 -11.28
N PHE A 186 -9.86 16.17 -11.83
CA PHE A 186 -10.21 16.01 -13.25
C PHE A 186 -11.50 15.20 -13.35
N ASP A 187 -12.20 15.24 -14.48
CA ASP A 187 -13.39 14.41 -14.70
C ASP A 187 -13.00 12.96 -15.05
N MET A 188 -13.46 11.96 -14.30
CA MET A 188 -13.13 10.55 -14.56
C MET A 188 -13.55 10.10 -15.96
N SER A 189 -14.61 10.69 -16.53
CA SER A 189 -15.06 10.37 -17.88
C SER A 189 -14.08 10.83 -18.96
N SER A 190 -13.23 11.82 -18.67
CA SER A 190 -12.27 12.36 -19.65
C SER A 190 -11.06 11.46 -19.91
N VAL A 191 -10.79 10.50 -19.01
CA VAL A 191 -9.64 9.59 -19.08
C VAL A 191 -10.07 8.18 -19.49
N ASP A 192 -11.37 7.91 -19.50
CA ASP A 192 -11.89 6.59 -19.80
C ASP A 192 -11.91 6.34 -21.32
N THR A 193 -10.85 5.70 -21.83
CA THR A 193 -10.74 5.33 -23.24
C THR A 193 -11.89 4.42 -23.70
N ALA A 194 -12.53 3.68 -22.79
CA ALA A 194 -13.68 2.84 -23.13
C ALA A 194 -14.94 3.68 -23.47
N LEU A 195 -15.05 4.90 -22.95
CA LEU A 195 -16.14 5.83 -23.32
C LEU A 195 -15.97 6.39 -24.73
N ALA A 196 -14.73 6.54 -25.21
CA ALA A 196 -14.46 7.03 -26.57
C ALA A 196 -14.92 6.05 -27.68
N GLY A 197 -15.09 4.76 -27.34
CA GLY A 197 -15.61 3.74 -28.26
C GLY A 197 -17.10 3.42 -28.08
N ALA A 198 -17.75 3.95 -27.04
CA ALA A 198 -19.11 3.59 -26.63
C ALA A 198 -20.05 4.79 -26.74
N GLU A 199 -20.31 5.26 -27.97
CA GLU A 199 -21.21 6.41 -28.21
C GLU A 199 -22.68 6.19 -27.75
N ASN A 200 -23.06 5.02 -27.22
CA ASN A 200 -24.48 4.70 -26.96
C ASN A 200 -24.81 3.86 -25.71
N CYS A 201 -23.91 3.64 -24.73
CA CYS A 201 -24.15 2.57 -23.73
C CYS A 201 -24.15 2.94 -22.24
N SER A 202 -23.89 4.17 -21.80
CA SER A 202 -24.09 4.53 -20.39
C SER A 202 -25.33 5.41 -20.23
N GLY A 203 -26.34 4.91 -19.50
CA GLY A 203 -27.39 5.77 -19.00
C GLY A 203 -26.77 6.90 -18.17
N LYS A 204 -27.34 8.11 -18.23
CA LYS A 204 -26.84 9.32 -17.53
C LYS A 204 -26.56 9.14 -16.02
N ASP A 205 -27.08 8.08 -15.42
CA ASP A 205 -26.96 7.76 -13.99
C ASP A 205 -26.01 6.59 -13.68
N ALA A 206 -25.35 5.99 -14.68
CA ALA A 206 -24.39 4.90 -14.47
C ALA A 206 -22.98 5.43 -14.12
N PRO A 207 -22.20 4.73 -13.27
CA PRO A 207 -20.80 5.07 -13.05
C PRO A 207 -19.97 4.94 -14.33
N PRO A 208 -18.87 5.70 -14.50
CA PRO A 208 -17.95 5.49 -15.62
C PRO A 208 -17.37 4.07 -15.63
N PRO A 209 -17.20 3.42 -16.80
CA PRO A 209 -16.63 2.07 -16.92
C PRO A 209 -15.30 1.88 -16.17
N LEU A 210 -14.40 2.86 -16.22
CA LEU A 210 -13.13 2.85 -15.49
C LEU A 210 -13.34 2.77 -13.97
N VAL A 211 -14.35 3.47 -13.45
CA VAL A 211 -14.73 3.46 -12.03
C VAL A 211 -15.33 2.09 -11.66
N GLU A 212 -16.17 1.52 -12.52
CA GLU A 212 -16.73 0.18 -12.31
C GLU A 212 -15.64 -0.89 -12.24
N ARG A 213 -14.62 -0.83 -13.12
CA ARG A 213 -13.46 -1.74 -13.08
C ARG A 213 -12.70 -1.64 -11.75
N ILE A 214 -12.40 -0.43 -11.29
CA ILE A 214 -11.76 -0.21 -9.98
C ILE A 214 -12.62 -0.79 -8.85
N MET A 215 -13.92 -0.50 -8.87
CA MET A 215 -14.85 -0.98 -7.83
C MET A 215 -14.94 -2.50 -7.81
N ALA A 216 -14.98 -3.16 -8.98
CA ALA A 216 -15.04 -4.62 -9.07
C ALA A 216 -13.84 -5.27 -8.36
N VAL A 217 -12.62 -4.85 -8.67
CA VAL A 217 -11.41 -5.38 -8.02
C VAL A 217 -11.38 -5.07 -6.52
N CYS A 218 -11.79 -3.86 -6.13
CA CYS A 218 -11.82 -3.49 -4.71
C CYS A 218 -12.81 -4.33 -3.91
N LYS A 219 -14.01 -4.62 -4.46
CA LYS A 219 -15.02 -5.48 -3.81
C LYS A 219 -14.47 -6.86 -3.48
N ASP A 220 -13.71 -7.46 -4.39
CA ASP A 220 -13.05 -8.75 -4.15
C ASP A 220 -11.99 -8.64 -3.05
N TYR A 221 -11.20 -7.55 -3.07
CA TYR A 221 -10.19 -7.31 -2.04
C TYR A 221 -10.76 -6.99 -0.66
N LEU A 222 -12.00 -6.48 -0.56
CA LEU A 222 -12.68 -6.35 0.74
C LEU A 222 -12.89 -7.71 1.42
N SER A 223 -13.03 -8.79 0.63
CA SER A 223 -13.13 -10.17 1.11
C SER A 223 -11.76 -10.82 1.36
N SER A 224 -10.67 -10.14 1.04
CA SER A 224 -9.32 -10.71 1.18
C SER A 224 -8.78 -10.56 2.61
N PRO A 225 -8.09 -11.57 3.15
CA PRO A 225 -7.32 -11.40 4.36
C PRO A 225 -6.09 -10.51 4.09
N GLY A 226 -5.73 -9.67 5.07
CA GLY A 226 -4.46 -8.95 5.07
C GLY A 226 -4.53 -7.50 4.55
N PRO A 227 -3.41 -6.94 4.06
CA PRO A 227 -3.26 -5.51 3.82
C PRO A 227 -4.06 -5.00 2.61
N MET A 228 -4.35 -5.88 1.63
CA MET A 228 -5.12 -5.53 0.43
C MET A 228 -6.49 -4.95 0.78
N ARG A 229 -7.17 -5.52 1.79
CA ARG A 229 -8.47 -5.03 2.29
C ARG A 229 -8.39 -3.57 2.74
N LYS A 230 -7.37 -3.22 3.53
CA LYS A 230 -7.15 -1.87 4.03
C LYS A 230 -6.83 -0.90 2.88
N MET A 231 -5.96 -1.29 1.95
CA MET A 231 -5.60 -0.42 0.82
C MET A 231 -6.77 -0.23 -0.17
N ALA A 232 -7.58 -1.26 -0.39
CA ALA A 232 -8.82 -1.16 -1.17
C ALA A 232 -9.82 -0.21 -0.49
N GLY A 233 -9.99 -0.29 0.84
CA GLY A 233 -10.80 0.67 1.59
C GLY A 233 -10.31 2.12 1.47
N VAL A 234 -8.98 2.34 1.48
CA VAL A 234 -8.40 3.67 1.26
C VAL A 234 -8.68 4.17 -0.16
N LEU A 235 -8.55 3.32 -1.19
CA LEU A 235 -8.87 3.68 -2.57
C LEU A 235 -10.37 4.00 -2.73
N LEU A 236 -11.26 3.13 -2.23
CA LEU A 236 -12.71 3.30 -2.30
C LEU A 236 -13.17 4.57 -1.59
N SER A 237 -12.65 4.85 -0.39
CA SER A 237 -13.02 6.06 0.34
C SER A 237 -12.67 7.34 -0.42
N ARG A 238 -11.51 7.40 -1.06
CA ARG A 238 -11.11 8.57 -1.86
C ARG A 238 -11.85 8.67 -3.19
N LEU A 239 -12.13 7.54 -3.84
CA LEU A 239 -12.85 7.51 -5.11
C LEU A 239 -14.33 7.90 -4.93
N LEU A 240 -15.02 7.27 -3.97
CA LEU A 240 -16.47 7.41 -3.80
C LEU A 240 -16.91 8.71 -3.09
N THR A 241 -15.97 9.41 -2.44
CA THR A 241 -16.24 10.72 -1.82
C THR A 241 -16.05 11.90 -2.77
N ARG A 242 -15.64 11.65 -4.03
CA ARG A 242 -15.55 12.70 -5.04
C ARG A 242 -16.94 13.24 -5.40
N PRO A 243 -17.06 14.54 -5.71
CA PRO A 243 -18.35 15.17 -6.01
C PRO A 243 -19.04 14.61 -7.27
N ASP A 244 -18.26 14.11 -8.23
CA ASP A 244 -18.73 13.53 -9.49
C ASP A 244 -19.12 12.04 -9.37
N MET A 245 -18.92 11.40 -8.21
CA MET A 245 -19.05 9.94 -8.03
C MET A 245 -20.30 9.49 -7.27
N LYS A 246 -21.35 10.32 -7.26
CA LYS A 246 -22.61 10.01 -6.54
C LYS A 246 -23.28 8.72 -7.03
N SER A 247 -23.28 8.46 -8.34
CA SER A 247 -23.81 7.21 -8.91
C SER A 247 -23.01 5.98 -8.45
N ALA A 248 -21.68 6.10 -8.45
CA ALA A 248 -20.78 5.05 -7.98
C ALA A 248 -20.97 4.75 -6.49
N LEU A 249 -21.10 5.78 -5.65
CA LEU A 249 -21.36 5.64 -4.22
C LEU A 249 -22.69 4.94 -3.94
N ASN A 250 -23.75 5.30 -4.68
CA ASN A 250 -25.04 4.62 -4.58
C ASN A 250 -24.93 3.15 -4.97
N SER A 251 -24.28 2.85 -6.10
CA SER A 251 -24.04 1.49 -6.57
C SER A 251 -23.25 0.65 -5.55
N PHE A 252 -22.20 1.24 -4.97
CA PHE A 252 -21.44 0.59 -3.91
C PHE A 252 -22.29 0.33 -2.67
N THR A 253 -23.09 1.29 -2.24
CA THR A 253 -23.97 1.16 -1.06
C THR A 253 -25.00 0.05 -1.25
N THR A 254 -25.65 -0.01 -2.40
CA THR A 254 -26.59 -1.10 -2.73
C THR A 254 -25.89 -2.45 -2.68
N TRP A 255 -24.72 -2.58 -3.30
CA TRP A 255 -23.92 -3.81 -3.23
C TRP A 255 -23.55 -4.19 -1.79
N THR A 256 -23.15 -3.23 -0.93
CA THR A 256 -22.82 -3.54 0.47
C THR A 256 -24.02 -4.09 1.23
N GLN A 257 -25.22 -3.55 0.99
CA GLN A 257 -26.46 -4.04 1.63
C GLN A 257 -26.76 -5.47 1.18
N GLU A 258 -26.70 -5.74 -0.13
CA GLU A 258 -26.92 -7.08 -0.69
C GLU A 258 -25.88 -8.09 -0.18
N ALA A 259 -24.61 -7.71 -0.15
CA ALA A 259 -23.52 -8.55 0.33
C ALA A 259 -23.69 -8.91 1.82
N LEU A 260 -24.08 -7.95 2.67
CA LEU A 260 -24.32 -8.18 4.10
C LEU A 260 -25.56 -9.05 4.35
N LEU A 261 -26.62 -8.93 3.54
CA LEU A 261 -27.82 -9.76 3.66
C LEU A 261 -27.59 -11.19 3.16
N THR A 262 -26.67 -11.38 2.22
CA THR A 262 -26.38 -12.69 1.60
C THR A 262 -25.31 -13.47 2.38
N SER A 263 -24.52 -12.80 3.20
CA SER A 263 -23.51 -13.38 4.08
C SER A 263 -24.15 -14.44 5.01
N LYS A 264 -23.68 -15.69 4.92
CA LYS A 264 -24.21 -16.87 5.64
C LYS A 264 -23.10 -17.57 6.44
N ASP A 265 -22.34 -16.80 7.20
CA ASP A 265 -21.24 -17.25 8.08
C ASP A 265 -20.19 -18.15 7.38
N GLY A 266 -19.95 -17.94 6.08
CA GLY A 266 -18.90 -18.63 5.33
C GLY A 266 -17.49 -18.10 5.62
N MET A 267 -16.44 -18.84 5.24
CA MET A 267 -15.03 -18.41 5.45
C MET A 267 -14.68 -17.11 4.73
N THR A 268 -15.29 -16.83 3.58
CA THR A 268 -15.19 -15.55 2.85
C THR A 268 -15.90 -14.41 3.57
N ASP A 269 -17.00 -14.72 4.26
CA ASP A 269 -17.84 -13.74 4.97
C ASP A 269 -17.10 -13.18 6.20
N ILE A 270 -16.22 -13.98 6.81
CA ILE A 270 -15.37 -13.60 7.95
C ILE A 270 -14.54 -12.34 7.63
N PHE A 271 -14.09 -12.18 6.38
CA PHE A 271 -13.27 -11.04 5.99
C PHE A 271 -14.07 -9.94 5.30
N LEU A 272 -15.12 -10.31 4.57
CA LEU A 272 -15.98 -9.39 3.83
C LEU A 272 -16.73 -8.43 4.75
N VAL A 273 -17.35 -8.91 5.83
CA VAL A 273 -18.13 -8.04 6.74
C VAL A 273 -17.24 -6.96 7.39
N PRO A 274 -16.08 -7.29 7.99
CA PRO A 274 -15.15 -6.27 8.47
C PRO A 274 -14.62 -5.36 7.36
N GLY A 275 -14.38 -5.88 6.16
CA GLY A 275 -13.93 -5.10 5.01
C GLY A 275 -14.94 -4.05 4.57
N ILE A 276 -16.21 -4.43 4.45
CA ILE A 276 -17.32 -3.51 4.17
C ILE A 276 -17.41 -2.45 5.28
N ALA A 277 -17.37 -2.88 6.54
CA ALA A 277 -17.46 -1.95 7.67
C ALA A 277 -16.32 -0.92 7.67
N GLU A 278 -15.07 -1.36 7.45
CA GLU A 278 -13.90 -0.48 7.37
C GLU A 278 -13.99 0.49 6.19
N ALA A 279 -14.39 0.01 5.01
CA ALA A 279 -14.57 0.85 3.82
C ALA A 279 -15.67 1.90 4.02
N MET A 280 -16.84 1.50 4.54
CA MET A 280 -17.95 2.40 4.84
C MET A 280 -17.55 3.45 5.88
N ALA A 281 -16.88 3.03 6.96
CA ALA A 281 -16.38 3.95 7.97
C ALA A 281 -15.37 4.95 7.40
N ALA A 282 -14.54 4.55 6.43
CA ALA A 282 -13.61 5.45 5.75
C ALA A 282 -14.30 6.42 4.78
N ILE A 283 -15.40 6.01 4.14
CA ILE A 283 -16.20 6.85 3.22
C ILE A 283 -16.95 7.95 3.98
N PHE A 284 -17.53 7.63 5.14
CA PHE A 284 -18.39 8.54 5.91
C PHE A 284 -17.65 9.24 7.08
N LYS A 285 -16.32 9.27 7.04
CA LYS A 285 -15.49 9.88 8.08
C LYS A 285 -15.53 11.40 8.08
#